data_AF-A0A6I6DHB1-F1
#
_entry.id   AF-A0A6I6DHB1-F1
#
_cell.length_a   1.000
_cell.length_b   1.000
_cell.length_c   1.000
_cell.angle_alpha   90.00
_cell.angle_beta   90.00
_cell.angle_gamma   90.00
#
_symmetry.space_group_name_H-M   'P 1'
#
loop_
_entity.id
_entity.type
_entity.pdbx_description
1 polymer ?
#
loop_
_entity_poly.entity_id
_entity_poly.type
_entity_poly.pdbx_seq_one_letter_code
_entity_poly.pdbx_strand_id
1 'polypeptide(L)'
;MRNNIIKIHNIAQECISTEFLLGQNDCNILVLKIIDQLCGTAYTDLAMGKYKTIKAGQKLFTKHELGSLADICKKHGVQVDQPVFGDIMVNGIHGSVVLDGKYIALNADSTGFNLAVLPWLHDWTFYRITPDAGTAGGE
;
A
#
# COMPACT_ATOMS: atom_id res chain seq x y z
N MET A 1 4.60 9.52 15.47
CA MET A 1 3.96 8.19 15.52
C MET A 1 2.43 8.24 15.63
N ARG A 2 1.80 8.93 16.60
CA ARG A 2 0.33 8.99 16.74
C ARG A 2 -0.40 9.54 15.49
N ASN A 3 0.17 10.54 14.82
CA ASN A 3 -0.40 11.11 13.60
C ASN A 3 -0.40 10.12 12.41
N ASN A 4 0.57 9.21 12.31
CA ASN A 4 0.62 8.27 11.19
C ASN A 4 -0.47 7.21 11.28
N ILE A 5 -0.83 6.79 12.51
CA ILE A 5 -1.93 5.86 12.74
C ILE A 5 -3.24 6.44 12.21
N ILE A 6 -3.56 7.69 12.58
CA ILE A 6 -4.78 8.37 12.12
C ILE A 6 -4.79 8.51 10.60
N LYS A 7 -3.65 8.86 9.99
CA LYS A 7 -3.57 9.06 8.55
C LYS A 7 -3.73 7.75 7.77
N ILE A 8 -3.05 6.67 8.20
CA ILE A 8 -3.22 5.33 7.60
C ILE A 8 -4.67 4.88 7.74
N HIS A 9 -5.27 5.07 8.93
CA HIS A 9 -6.67 4.76 9.14
C HIS A 9 -7.59 5.54 8.18
N ASN A 10 -7.35 6.84 7.98
CA ASN A 10 -8.16 7.64 7.07
C ASN A 10 -8.03 7.18 5.61
N ILE A 11 -6.82 6.86 5.14
CA ILE A 11 -6.59 6.29 3.79
C ILE A 11 -7.34 4.96 3.64
N ALA A 12 -7.24 4.10 4.66
CA ALA A 12 -7.95 2.82 4.71
C ALA A 12 -9.48 3.00 4.65
N GLN A 13 -10.02 3.93 5.44
CA GLN A 13 -11.46 4.23 5.45
C GLN A 13 -11.93 4.82 4.12
N GLU A 14 -11.17 5.73 3.51
CA GLU A 14 -11.47 6.28 2.18
C GLU A 14 -11.60 5.14 1.16
N CYS A 15 -10.63 4.22 1.15
CA CYS A 15 -10.65 3.05 0.27
C CYS A 15 -11.89 2.17 0.50
N ILE A 16 -12.23 1.87 1.75
CA ILE A 16 -13.40 1.04 2.10
C ILE A 16 -14.73 1.72 1.74
N SER A 17 -14.81 3.04 1.89
CA SER A 17 -16.02 3.84 1.68
C SER A 17 -16.29 4.22 0.21
N THR A 18 -15.40 3.86 -0.71
CA THR A 18 -15.48 4.23 -2.13
C THR A 18 -15.67 3.00 -3.02
N GLU A 19 -16.40 3.19 -4.12
CA GLU A 19 -16.55 2.14 -5.14
C GLU A 19 -15.20 1.82 -5.77
N PHE A 20 -14.94 0.54 -6.02
CA PHE A 20 -13.69 0.10 -6.61
C PHE A 20 -13.52 0.61 -8.04
N LEU A 21 -12.41 1.31 -8.28
CA LEU A 21 -12.00 1.82 -9.59
C LEU A 21 -10.50 1.51 -9.79
N LEU A 22 -10.24 0.57 -10.71
CA LEU A 22 -8.88 0.21 -11.10
C LEU A 22 -8.12 1.43 -11.64
N GLY A 23 -6.90 1.64 -11.14
CA GLY A 23 -6.08 2.81 -11.43
C GLY A 23 -6.36 4.02 -10.55
N GLN A 24 -7.36 3.99 -9.65
CA GLN A 24 -7.74 5.16 -8.84
C GLN A 24 -7.72 4.88 -7.33
N ASN A 25 -8.32 3.78 -6.89
CA ASN A 25 -8.34 3.39 -5.47
C ASN A 25 -8.09 1.89 -5.27
N ASP A 26 -7.41 1.26 -6.23
CA ASP A 26 -7.04 -0.16 -6.13
C ASP A 26 -5.93 -0.43 -5.11
N CYS A 27 -5.62 -1.72 -4.94
CA CYS A 27 -4.59 -2.21 -4.03
C CYS A 27 -3.21 -1.58 -4.21
N ASN A 28 -2.79 -1.25 -5.44
CA ASN A 28 -1.52 -0.60 -5.68
C ASN A 28 -1.59 0.87 -5.26
N ILE A 29 -2.64 1.58 -5.65
CA ILE A 29 -2.82 2.99 -5.27
C ILE A 29 -2.90 3.14 -3.74
N LEU A 30 -3.60 2.23 -3.05
CA LEU A 30 -3.63 2.18 -1.58
C LEU A 30 -2.23 2.10 -0.97
N VAL A 31 -1.40 1.18 -1.45
CA VAL A 31 -0.03 1.01 -0.96
C VAL A 31 0.82 2.24 -1.26
N LEU A 32 0.72 2.80 -2.47
CA LEU A 32 1.46 4.02 -2.83
C LEU A 32 1.04 5.21 -1.96
N LYS A 33 -0.26 5.41 -1.68
CA LYS A 33 -0.75 6.48 -0.78
C LYS A 33 -0.14 6.36 0.61
N ILE A 34 -0.01 5.14 1.12
CA ILE A 34 0.60 4.90 2.44
C ILE A 34 2.10 5.21 2.43
N ILE A 35 2.82 4.79 1.38
CA ILE A 35 4.26 5.09 1.24
C ILE A 35 4.49 6.59 1.07
N ASP A 36 3.72 7.27 0.23
CA ASP A 36 3.74 8.73 0.08
C ASP A 36 3.49 9.42 1.42
N GLN A 37 2.53 8.93 2.20
CA GLN A 37 2.22 9.48 3.51
C GLN A 37 3.33 9.28 4.55
N LEU A 38 4.04 8.15 4.51
CA LEU A 38 5.07 7.82 5.49
C LEU A 38 6.46 8.36 5.13
N CYS A 39 6.79 8.35 3.84
CA CYS A 39 8.12 8.67 3.33
C CYS A 39 8.19 10.02 2.60
N GLY A 40 7.06 10.71 2.38
CA GLY A 40 7.03 11.97 1.65
C GLY A 40 7.30 11.82 0.14
N THR A 41 7.07 10.63 -0.41
CA THR A 41 7.17 10.37 -1.84
C THR A 41 5.93 10.90 -2.58
N ALA A 42 5.96 10.86 -3.92
CA ALA A 42 4.86 11.25 -4.80
C ALA A 42 4.55 10.14 -5.83
N TYR A 43 4.56 8.88 -5.40
CA TYR A 43 4.31 7.74 -6.28
C TYR A 43 2.85 7.66 -6.71
N THR A 44 1.90 8.08 -5.89
CA THR A 44 0.48 8.15 -6.26
C THR A 44 0.27 9.06 -7.47
N ASP A 45 0.94 10.21 -7.56
CA ASP A 45 0.82 11.14 -8.70
C ASP A 45 1.29 10.53 -10.03
N LEU A 46 2.27 9.62 -9.97
CA LEU A 46 2.76 8.88 -11.14
C LEU A 46 1.75 7.85 -11.63
N ALA A 47 0.95 7.27 -10.72
CA ALA A 47 0.14 6.08 -10.97
C ALA A 47 -1.36 6.38 -11.18
N MET A 48 -1.90 7.32 -10.40
CA MET A 48 -3.34 7.57 -10.29
C MET A 48 -3.94 8.01 -11.62
N GLY A 49 -4.94 7.27 -12.09
CA GLY A 49 -5.61 7.46 -13.37
C GLY A 49 -4.76 7.16 -14.61
N LYS A 50 -3.54 6.62 -14.45
CA LYS A 50 -2.59 6.39 -15.57
C LYS A 50 -2.61 4.96 -16.13
N TYR A 51 -3.37 4.05 -15.53
CA TYR A 51 -3.54 2.69 -16.03
C TYR A 51 -4.98 2.20 -15.90
N LYS A 52 -5.36 1.28 -16.79
CA LYS A 52 -6.68 0.63 -16.84
C LYS A 52 -6.63 -0.89 -16.68
N THR A 53 -5.43 -1.44 -16.52
CA THR A 53 -5.20 -2.88 -16.30
C THR A 53 -4.03 -3.05 -15.34
N ILE A 54 -4.03 -4.16 -14.57
CA ILE A 54 -2.95 -4.44 -13.61
C ILE A 54 -1.59 -4.52 -14.31
N LYS A 55 -1.54 -5.19 -15.47
CA LYS A 55 -0.31 -5.30 -16.29
C LYS A 55 0.20 -3.94 -16.77
N ALA A 56 -0.70 -3.00 -17.11
CA ALA A 56 -0.30 -1.65 -17.47
C ALA A 56 0.26 -0.87 -16.28
N GLY A 57 -0.32 -1.04 -15.08
CA GLY A 57 0.23 -0.49 -13.83
C GLY A 57 1.64 -1.00 -13.53
N GLN A 58 1.88 -2.30 -13.67
CA GLN A 58 3.23 -2.86 -13.48
C GLN A 58 4.25 -2.28 -14.47
N LYS A 59 3.89 -2.21 -15.76
CA LYS A 59 4.74 -1.60 -16.78
C LYS A 59 5.05 -0.13 -16.47
N LEU A 60 4.08 0.60 -15.94
CA LEU A 60 4.25 1.98 -15.51
C LEU A 60 5.30 2.05 -14.38
N PHE A 61 5.18 1.22 -13.35
CA PHE A 61 6.16 1.19 -12.24
C PHE A 61 7.57 0.84 -12.72
N THR A 62 7.70 -0.15 -13.60
CA THR A 62 9.00 -0.50 -14.21
C THR A 62 9.56 0.66 -15.05
N LYS A 63 8.73 1.35 -15.84
CA LYS A 63 9.14 2.49 -16.66
C LYS A 63 9.68 3.65 -15.82
N HIS A 64 9.16 3.84 -14.60
CA HIS A 64 9.59 4.87 -13.67
C HIS A 64 10.66 4.39 -12.67
N GLU A 65 11.32 3.26 -12.98
CA GLU A 65 12.41 2.69 -12.14
C GLU A 65 11.97 2.37 -10.70
N LEU A 66 10.67 2.17 -10.48
CA LEU A 66 10.11 1.76 -9.19
C LEU A 66 10.12 0.24 -9.01
N GLY A 67 10.20 -0.51 -10.12
CA GLY A 67 10.18 -1.97 -10.10
C GLY A 67 8.79 -2.54 -9.80
N SER A 68 8.73 -3.57 -8.95
CA SER A 68 7.50 -4.16 -8.43
C SER A 68 7.06 -3.50 -7.13
N LEU A 69 5.82 -3.76 -6.69
CA LEU A 69 5.32 -3.25 -5.40
C LEU A 69 6.20 -3.69 -4.22
N ALA A 70 6.73 -4.92 -4.28
CA ALA A 70 7.67 -5.43 -3.29
C ALA A 70 9.00 -4.66 -3.31
N ASP A 71 9.50 -4.25 -4.48
CA ASP A 71 10.74 -3.47 -4.58
C ASP A 71 10.56 -2.08 -3.98
N ILE A 72 9.40 -1.45 -4.19
CA ILE A 72 9.05 -0.18 -3.54
C ILE A 72 9.03 -0.35 -2.02
N CYS A 73 8.40 -1.42 -1.50
CA CYS A 73 8.37 -1.68 -0.06
C CYS A 73 9.76 -1.95 0.53
N LYS A 74 10.60 -2.73 -0.16
CA LYS A 74 12.00 -3.00 0.23
C LYS A 74 12.86 -1.75 0.24
N LYS A 75 12.59 -0.79 -0.64
CA LYS A 75 13.31 0.48 -0.70
C LYS A 75 13.08 1.33 0.54
N HIS A 76 11.86 1.30 1.10
CA HIS A 76 11.42 2.20 2.18
C HIS A 76 11.20 1.49 3.52
N GLY A 77 11.52 0.22 3.62
CA GLY A 77 11.16 -0.57 4.79
C GLY A 77 11.92 -1.87 4.92
N VAL A 78 11.67 -2.53 6.04
CA VAL A 78 12.26 -3.83 6.37
C VAL A 78 11.19 -4.91 6.37
N GLN A 79 11.55 -6.10 5.88
CA GLN A 79 10.67 -7.25 5.97
C GLN A 79 10.48 -7.66 7.43
N VAL A 80 9.27 -8.06 7.80
CA VAL A 80 8.91 -8.49 9.17
C VAL A 80 8.06 -9.77 9.13
N ASP A 81 8.23 -10.62 10.15
CA ASP A 81 7.45 -11.86 10.29
C ASP A 81 6.21 -11.67 11.19
N GLN A 82 6.24 -10.69 12.08
CA GLN A 82 5.14 -10.34 12.97
C GLN A 82 4.60 -8.95 12.58
N PRO A 83 3.60 -8.90 11.67
CA PRO A 83 3.07 -7.64 11.21
C PRO A 83 2.28 -6.94 12.31
N VAL A 84 2.36 -5.61 12.33
CA VAL A 84 1.56 -4.74 13.20
C VAL A 84 0.75 -3.77 12.35
N PHE A 85 -0.10 -2.97 13.00
CA PHE A 85 -0.85 -1.91 12.34
C PHE A 85 0.05 -1.04 11.45
N GLY A 86 -0.35 -0.83 10.20
CA GLY A 86 0.34 0.00 9.23
C GLY A 86 1.44 -0.70 8.43
N ASP A 87 1.83 -1.92 8.79
CA ASP A 87 2.72 -2.72 7.95
C ASP A 87 2.01 -3.04 6.62
N ILE A 88 2.79 -3.08 5.55
CA ILE A 88 2.29 -3.34 4.19
C ILE A 88 2.47 -4.83 3.90
N MET A 89 1.41 -5.48 3.43
CA MET A 89 1.46 -6.87 2.98
C MET A 89 1.48 -6.93 1.46
N VAL A 90 2.36 -7.75 0.88
CA VAL A 90 2.50 -7.91 -0.58
C VAL A 90 2.54 -9.40 -0.94
N ASN A 91 1.85 -9.76 -2.03
CA ASN A 91 1.94 -11.06 -2.68
C ASN A 91 1.89 -10.86 -4.21
N GLY A 92 3.05 -10.97 -4.85
CA GLY A 92 3.21 -10.78 -6.29
C GLY A 92 2.74 -9.39 -6.76
N ILE A 93 1.53 -9.34 -7.32
CA ILE A 93 0.92 -8.14 -7.92
C ILE A 93 -0.12 -7.47 -7.01
N HIS A 94 -0.37 -8.05 -5.84
CA HIS A 94 -1.35 -7.58 -4.87
C HIS A 94 -0.65 -6.99 -3.66
N GLY A 95 -1.24 -5.94 -3.10
CA GLY A 95 -0.78 -5.30 -1.88
C GLY A 95 -1.94 -4.87 -0.99
N SER A 96 -1.70 -4.74 0.30
CA SER A 96 -2.67 -4.15 1.24
C SER A 96 -1.95 -3.63 2.48
N VAL A 97 -2.71 -3.11 3.44
CA VAL A 97 -2.23 -2.63 4.73
C VAL A 97 -2.83 -3.42 5.87
N VAL A 98 -2.03 -3.67 6.89
CA VAL A 98 -2.46 -4.32 8.12
C VAL A 98 -3.19 -3.32 9.03
N LEU A 99 -4.42 -3.69 9.42
CA LEU A 99 -5.34 -2.93 10.26
C LEU A 99 -5.77 -3.80 11.45
N ASP A 100 -4.89 -3.92 12.46
CA ASP A 100 -5.17 -4.63 13.72
C ASP A 100 -5.73 -6.06 13.53
N GLY A 101 -4.87 -6.98 13.06
CA GLY A 101 -5.27 -8.37 12.79
C GLY A 101 -6.14 -8.54 11.53
N LYS A 102 -6.43 -7.46 10.80
CA LYS A 102 -7.18 -7.46 9.54
C LYS A 102 -6.40 -6.78 8.42
N TYR A 103 -6.91 -6.86 7.20
CA TYR A 103 -6.42 -6.11 6.04
C TYR A 103 -7.57 -5.75 5.11
N ILE A 104 -7.31 -4.82 4.18
CA ILE A 104 -8.29 -4.43 3.15
C ILE A 104 -8.21 -5.41 1.98
N ALA A 105 -9.33 -6.03 1.64
CA ALA A 105 -9.45 -6.92 0.50
C ALA A 105 -10.54 -6.43 -0.46
N LEU A 106 -10.37 -6.73 -1.75
CA LEU A 106 -11.42 -6.56 -2.74
C LEU A 106 -12.56 -7.54 -2.42
N ASN A 107 -13.80 -7.08 -2.49
CA ASN A 107 -14.97 -7.94 -2.32
C ASN A 107 -15.10 -8.94 -3.49
N ALA A 108 -15.90 -10.00 -3.30
CA ALA A 108 -16.01 -11.09 -4.26
C ALA A 108 -16.56 -10.66 -5.64
N ASP A 109 -17.39 -9.62 -5.65
CA ASP A 109 -18.00 -9.02 -6.85
C ASP A 109 -17.14 -7.92 -7.48
N SER A 110 -15.97 -7.58 -6.90
CA SER A 110 -15.03 -6.57 -7.41
C SER A 110 -15.62 -5.17 -7.57
N THR A 111 -16.59 -4.81 -6.74
CA THR A 111 -17.27 -3.51 -6.73
C THR A 111 -16.77 -2.60 -5.60
N GLY A 112 -16.04 -3.13 -4.62
CA GLY A 112 -15.62 -2.38 -3.44
C GLY A 112 -14.71 -3.19 -2.53
N PHE A 113 -14.53 -2.73 -1.30
CA PHE A 113 -13.59 -3.35 -0.37
C PHE A 113 -14.25 -3.79 0.93
N ASN A 114 -13.67 -4.81 1.56
CA ASN A 114 -14.04 -5.26 2.90
C ASN A 114 -12.80 -5.44 3.78
N LEU A 115 -13.03 -5.58 5.09
CA LEU A 115 -12.00 -6.00 6.02
C LEU A 115 -12.00 -7.53 6.10
N ALA A 116 -10.88 -8.14 5.74
CA ALA A 116 -10.63 -9.56 5.88
C ALA A 116 -9.68 -9.83 7.04
N VAL A 117 -9.83 -10.97 7.71
CA VAL A 117 -8.91 -11.40 8.77
C VAL A 117 -7.55 -11.67 8.15
N LEU A 118 -6.47 -11.23 8.82
CA LEU A 118 -5.13 -11.48 8.33
C LEU A 118 -4.96 -12.97 8.04
N PRO A 119 -4.54 -13.31 6.81
CA PRO A 119 -4.24 -14.67 6.51
C PRO A 119 -2.97 -15.07 7.27
N TRP A 120 -2.98 -16.20 7.96
CA TRP A 120 -1.75 -16.89 8.37
C TRP A 120 -1.07 -17.56 7.15
N LEU A 121 -1.06 -16.87 6.01
CA LEU A 121 -0.66 -17.43 4.72
C LEU A 121 0.85 -17.28 4.53
N HIS A 122 1.47 -18.39 4.13
CA HIS A 122 2.89 -18.51 3.80
C HIS A 122 3.31 -17.68 2.57
N ASP A 123 2.35 -17.23 1.76
CA ASP A 123 2.61 -16.58 0.45
C ASP A 123 2.67 -15.05 0.53
N TRP A 124 2.41 -14.46 1.70
CA TRP A 124 2.46 -13.01 1.90
C TRP A 124 3.75 -12.59 2.59
N THR A 125 4.36 -11.52 2.08
CA THR A 125 5.50 -10.87 2.73
C THR A 125 5.04 -9.56 3.34
N PHE A 126 5.44 -9.28 4.57
CA PHE A 126 5.10 -8.05 5.29
C PHE A 126 6.31 -7.13 5.35
N TYR A 127 6.08 -5.84 5.16
CA TYR A 127 7.09 -4.80 5.21
C TYR A 127 6.67 -3.71 6.19
N ARG A 128 7.56 -3.40 7.13
CA ARG A 128 7.44 -2.24 7.99
C ARG A 128 8.12 -1.06 7.32
N ILE A 129 7.31 -0.15 6.81
CA ILE A 129 7.80 1.08 6.19
C ILE A 129 8.28 2.02 7.29
N THR A 130 9.54 2.43 7.18
CA THR A 130 10.15 3.40 8.07
C THR A 130 10.45 4.64 7.23
N PRO A 131 10.01 5.83 7.64
CA PRO A 131 10.48 7.05 6.99
C PRO A 131 12.01 7.01 6.98
N ASP A 132 12.63 7.18 5.82
CA ASP A 132 14.09 7.28 5.75
C ASP A 132 14.55 8.28 6.80
N ALA A 133 15.59 7.95 7.56
CA ALA A 133 16.18 8.81 8.59
C ALA A 133 16.74 10.15 8.04
N GLY A 134 16.50 10.46 6.75
CA GLY A 134 16.99 11.61 6.02
C GLY A 134 16.18 12.90 6.14
N THR A 135 15.09 12.95 6.91
CA THR A 135 14.37 14.21 7.23
C THR A 135 14.32 14.50 8.73
N ALA A 136 15.35 14.08 9.48
CA ALA A 136 15.70 14.71 10.75
C ALA A 136 16.70 15.85 10.48
N GLY A 137 16.22 16.95 9.89
CA GLY A 137 17.05 18.13 9.62
C GLY A 137 16.21 19.33 9.19
N GLY A 138 16.01 20.27 10.12
CA GLY A 138 15.23 21.51 9.96
C GLY A 138 13.77 21.29 10.38
N GLU A 139 13.25 21.88 11.45
CA GLU A 139 13.54 23.18 12.10
C GLU A 139 13.62 23.07 13.63
#